data_AF-A0AA43FLE2-F1
#
_entry.id   AF-A0AA43FLE2-F1
#
_cell.length_a   1.000
_cell.length_b   1.000
_cell.length_c   1.000
_cell.angle_alpha   90.00
_cell.angle_beta   90.00
_cell.angle_gamma   90.00
#
_symmetry.space_group_name_H-M   'P 1'
#
loop_
_entity.id
_entity.type
_entity.pdbx_description
1 polymer ?
#
loop_
_entity_poly.entity_id
_entity_poly.type
_entity_poly.pdbx_seq_one_letter_code
_entity_poly.pdbx_strand_id
1 'polypeptide(L)' 'MKYILQLLFRSVMDVAPLLVVIFFFQLVVIGESFPNTPRMLAGIALVIAGLFLFMRGLELALFP' A
#
# COMPACT_ATOMS: atom_id res chain seq x y z
N MET A 1 20.19 -13.67 1.53
CA MET A 1 19.70 -12.84 0.41
C MET A 1 18.25 -13.15 -0.01
N LYS A 2 17.87 -14.42 -0.26
CA LYS A 2 16.53 -14.80 -0.77
C LYS A 2 15.35 -14.45 0.16
N TYR A 3 15.56 -14.46 1.48
CA TYR A 3 14.51 -14.21 2.47
C TYR A 3 13.99 -12.75 2.46
N ILE A 4 14.90 -11.78 2.29
CA ILE A 4 14.55 -10.35 2.22
C ILE A 4 13.73 -10.06 0.96
N LEU A 5 14.08 -10.70 -0.16
CA LEU A 5 13.36 -10.57 -1.43
C LEU A 5 11.93 -11.14 -1.33
N GLN A 6 11.76 -12.26 -0.62
CA GLN A 6 10.44 -12.86 -0.39
C GLN A 6 9.57 -12.00 0.53
N LEU A 7 10.14 -11.40 1.58
CA LEU A 7 9.41 -10.49 2.47
C LEU A 7 8.94 -9.24 1.72
N LEU A 8 9.82 -8.62 0.93
CA LEU A 8 9.50 -7.46 0.10
C LEU A 8 8.39 -7.78 -0.90
N PHE A 9 8.46 -8.93 -1.56
CA PHE A 9 7.45 -9.33 -2.53
C PHE A 9 6.08 -9.57 -1.87
N ARG A 10 6.06 -10.18 -0.68
CA ARG A 10 4.82 -10.36 0.10
C ARG A 10 4.19 -9.03 0.50
N SER A 11 4.98 -8.10 1.04
CA SER A 11 4.45 -6.78 1.42
C SER A 11 3.94 -5.99 0.22
N VAL A 12 4.56 -6.10 -0.96
CA VAL A 12 4.03 -5.47 -2.19
C VAL A 12 2.70 -6.12 -2.59
N MET A 13 2.55 -7.43 -2.45
CA MET A 13 1.29 -8.14 -2.72
C MET A 13 0.18 -7.79 -1.73
N ASP A 14 0.50 -7.45 -0.48
CA ASP A 14 -0.51 -6.97 0.48
C ASP A 14 -1.09 -5.60 0.07
N VAL A 15 -0.28 -4.76 -0.60
CA VAL A 15 -0.69 -3.42 -1.09
C VAL A 15 -1.20 -3.46 -2.54
N ALA A 16 -0.97 -4.55 -3.27
CA ALA A 16 -1.40 -4.70 -4.65
C ALA A 16 -2.92 -4.54 -4.87
N PRO A 17 -3.82 -5.07 -4.01
CA PRO A 17 -5.26 -4.85 -4.15
C PRO A 17 -5.63 -3.38 -4.08
N LEU A 18 -4.96 -2.62 -3.20
CA LEU A 18 -5.17 -1.17 -3.08
C LEU A 18 -4.76 -0.46 -4.38
N LEU A 19 -3.59 -0.80 -4.93
CA LEU A 19 -3.13 -0.24 -6.21
C LEU A 19 -4.09 -0.57 -7.35
N VAL A 20 -4.59 -1.81 -7.42
CA VAL A 20 -5.59 -2.23 -8.43
C VAL A 20 -6.86 -1.40 -8.32
N VAL A 21 -7.38 -1.17 -7.11
CA VAL A 21 -8.56 -0.33 -6.89
C VAL A 21 -8.29 1.10 -7.34
N ILE A 22 -7.16 1.70 -6.95
CA ILE A 22 -6.81 3.09 -7.34
C ILE A 22 -6.75 3.23 -8.87
N PHE A 23 -6.03 2.32 -9.54
CA PHE A 23 -5.91 2.32 -11.00
C PHE A 23 -7.26 2.13 -11.70
N PHE A 24 -8.11 1.22 -11.20
CA PHE A 24 -9.45 1.01 -11.73
C PHE A 24 -10.29 2.28 -11.64
N PHE A 25 -10.34 2.91 -10.46
CA PHE A 25 -11.13 4.13 -10.29
C PHE A 25 -10.59 5.29 -11.13
N GLN A 26 -9.26 5.48 -11.22
CA GLN A 26 -8.70 6.56 -12.04
C GLN A 26 -8.94 6.38 -13.53
N LEU A 27 -8.71 5.17 -14.07
CA LEU A 27 -8.77 4.95 -15.50
C LEU A 27 -10.19 4.65 -16.00
N VAL A 28 -10.99 3.92 -15.23
CA VAL A 28 -12.31 3.43 -15.66
C VAL A 28 -13.45 4.33 -15.19
N VAL A 29 -13.37 4.87 -13.97
CA VAL A 29 -14.47 5.68 -13.39
C VAL A 29 -14.26 7.17 -13.63
N ILE A 30 -13.07 7.69 -13.36
CA ILE A 30 -12.74 9.13 -13.48
C ILE A 30 -12.35 9.49 -14.91
N GLY A 31 -11.62 8.60 -15.60
CA GLY A 31 -11.26 8.78 -17.01
C GLY A 31 -10.11 9.78 -17.25
N GLU A 32 -9.39 10.19 -16.21
CA GLU A 32 -8.23 11.09 -16.31
C GLU A 32 -6.92 10.39 -15.91
N SER A 33 -5.84 10.71 -16.63
CA SER A 33 -4.49 10.33 -16.22
C SER A 33 -4.12 11.05 -14.93
N PHE A 34 -3.51 10.33 -13.98
CA PHE A 34 -3.05 10.77 -12.66
C PHE A 34 -2.89 12.29 -12.48
N PRO A 35 -3.96 13.03 -12.10
CA PRO A 35 -3.84 14.44 -11.79
C PRO A 35 -3.17 14.57 -10.42
N ASN A 36 -2.13 15.40 -10.32
CA ASN A 36 -1.37 15.61 -9.08
C ASN A 36 -0.73 14.33 -8.49
N THR A 37 0.06 13.62 -9.30
CA THR A 37 0.91 12.48 -8.89
C THR A 37 1.62 12.65 -7.54
N PRO A 38 2.17 13.83 -7.16
CA PRO A 38 2.81 14.01 -5.86
C PRO A 38 1.86 13.81 -4.68
N ARG A 39 0.60 14.27 -4.81
CA ARG A 39 -0.41 14.17 -3.77
C ARG A 39 -0.89 12.73 -3.60
N MET A 40 -1.03 12.00 -4.72
CA MET A 40 -1.31 10.57 -4.69
C MET A 40 -0.18 9.78 -4.04
N LEU A 41 1.08 10.04 -4.41
CA LEU A 41 2.25 9.39 -3.80
C LEU A 41 2.31 9.65 -2.29
N ALA A 42 2.02 10.87 -1.85
CA ALA A 42 1.93 11.20 -0.43
C ALA A 42 0.81 10.41 0.27
N GLY A 43 -0.37 10.28 -0.35
CA GLY A 43 -1.46 9.45 0.17
C GLY A 43 -1.09 7.97 0.27
N ILE A 44 -0.44 7.41 -0.76
CA ILE A 44 0.04 6.02 -0.76
C ILE A 44 1.08 5.82 0.36
N ALA A 45 2.02 6.75 0.53
CA ALA A 45 3.00 6.69 1.61
C ALA A 45 2.35 6.70 3.00
N LEU A 46 1.32 7.53 3.21
CA LEU A 46 0.55 7.56 4.45
C LEU A 46 -0.21 6.25 4.70
N VAL A 47 -0.81 5.64 3.68
CA VAL A 47 -1.51 4.35 3.82
C VAL A 47 -0.54 3.23 4.19
N ILE A 48 0.63 3.16 3.53
CA ILE A 48 1.67 2.17 3.86
C ILE A 48 2.16 2.37 5.31
N ALA A 49 2.41 3.62 5.71
CA ALA A 49 2.81 3.95 7.08
C ALA A 49 1.74 3.53 8.10
N GLY A 50 0.45 3.81 7.81
CA GLY A 50 -0.68 3.42 8.66
C GLY A 50 -0.81 1.91 8.81
N LEU A 51 -0.73 1.15 7.71
CA LEU A 51 -0.76 -0.32 7.72
C LEU A 51 0.42 -0.91 8.50
N PHE A 52 1.62 -0.36 8.34
CA PHE A 52 2.80 -0.79 9.10
C PHE A 52 2.62 -0.57 10.60
N LEU A 53 2.20 0.64 11.02
CA LEU A 53 1.95 0.95 12.43
C LEU A 53 0.82 0.09 13.01
N PHE A 54 -0.24 -0.15 12.23
CA PHE A 54 -1.35 -1.01 12.61
C PHE A 54 -0.91 -2.46 12.84
N MET A 55 -0.15 -3.04 11.90
CA MET A 55 0.42 -4.39 12.03
C MET A 55 1.31 -4.51 13.27
N ARG A 56 2.18 -3.51 13.52
CA ARG A 56 3.03 -3.47 14.72
C ARG A 56 2.23 -3.37 16.01
N GLY A 57 1.17 -2.56 16.02
CA GLY A 57 0.25 -2.45 17.15
C GLY A 57 -0.47 -3.77 17.43
N LEU A 58 -0.91 -4.48 16.40
CA LEU A 58 -1.52 -5.81 16.50
C LEU A 58 -0.54 -6.84 17.07
N GLU A 59 0.70 -6.84 16.58
CA GLU A 59 1.76 -7.73 17.07
C GLU A 59 1.99 -7.51 18.57
N LEU A 60 2.17 -6.26 19.01
CA LEU A 60 2.32 -5.89 20.43
C LEU A 60 1.11 -6.26 21.29
N ALA A 61 -0.10 -6.19 20.72
CA ALA A 61 -1.33 -6.49 21.44
C ALA A 61 -1.63 -8.00 21.54
N LEU A 62 -1.20 -8.81 20.56
CA LEU A 62 -1.52 -10.24 20.46
C LEU A 62 -0.39 -11.15 20.92
N PHE A 63 0.87 -10.72 20.79
CA PHE A 63 2.05 -11.50 21.14
C PHE A 63 3.03 -10.61 21.93
N PRO A 64 3.04 -10.68 23.28
CA PRO A 64 4.07 -10.02 24.08
C PRO A 64 5.43 -10.70 23.94
#